data_AF-A0A523WSM4-F1
#
_entry.id   AF-A0A523WSM4-F1
#
_cell.length_a   1.000
_cell.length_b   1.000
_cell.length_c   1.000
_cell.angle_alpha   90.00
_cell.angle_beta   90.00
_cell.angle_gamma   90.00
#
_symmetry.space_group_name_H-M   'P 1'
#
loop_
_entity.id
_entity.type
_entity.pdbx_description
1 polymer ?
#
loop_
_entity_poly.entity_id
_entity_poly.type
_entity_poly.pdbx_seq_one_letter_code
_entity_poly.pdbx_strand_id
1 'polypeptide(L)' 'MFEAILHQTFFGNRILDYLICLAIFVVGFFIVRILRVIVFKRLEKWAEKTSITLDDFLLVIVERTLVP' A
#
# COMPACT_ATOMS: atom_id res chain seq x y z
N MET A 1 1.01 27.25 29.80
CA MET A 1 -0.22 26.59 30.29
C MET A 1 -0.46 25.26 29.59
N PHE A 2 -0.40 25.18 28.26
CA PHE A 2 -0.58 23.93 27.50
C PHE A 2 0.48 22.85 27.76
N GLU A 3 1.76 23.23 27.89
CA GLU A 3 2.86 22.29 28.21
C GLU A 3 2.60 21.45 29.47
N ALA A 4 2.04 22.07 30.51
CA ALA A 4 1.72 21.36 31.76
C ALA A 4 0.66 20.27 31.56
N ILE A 5 -0.29 20.48 30.64
CA ILE A 5 -1.35 19.53 30.32
C ILE A 5 -0.77 18.39 29.46
N LEU A 6 0.05 18.69 28.45
CA LEU A 6 0.68 17.65 27.61
C LEU A 6 1.60 16.72 28.40
N HIS A 7 2.31 17.26 29.39
CA HIS A 7 3.18 16.50 30.28
C HIS A 7 2.45 15.83 31.45
N GLN A 8 1.15 16.09 31.63
CA GLN A 8 0.37 15.46 32.67
C GLN A 8 0.28 13.96 32.40
N THR A 9 0.57 13.17 33.42
CA THR A 9 0.44 11.72 33.38
C THR A 9 -1.00 11.34 33.65
N PHE A 10 -1.62 10.65 32.69
CA PHE A 10 -2.94 10.10 32.78
C PHE A 10 -2.85 8.59 32.53
N PHE A 11 -3.37 7.78 33.46
CA PHE A 11 -3.36 6.32 33.33
C PHE A 11 -1.96 5.71 33.07
N GLY A 12 -0.92 6.34 33.62
CA GLY A 12 0.47 5.88 33.49
C GLY A 12 1.21 6.36 32.23
N ASN A 13 0.58 7.11 31.33
CA ASN A 13 1.22 7.70 30.14
C ASN A 13 1.00 9.21 30.08
N ARG A 14 1.85 9.96 29.36
CA ARG A 14 1.62 11.39 29.17
C ARG A 14 0.49 11.59 28.15
N ILE A 15 -0.29 12.66 28.29
CA ILE A 15 -1.31 13.04 27.30
C ILE A 15 -0.69 13.16 25.90
N LEU A 16 0.54 13.66 25.84
CA LEU A 16 1.34 13.70 24.62
C LEU A 16 1.54 12.31 23.98
N ASP A 17 1.77 11.27 24.77
CA ASP A 17 2.02 9.91 24.28
C ASP A 17 0.77 9.33 23.57
N TYR A 18 -0.43 9.63 24.10
CA TYR A 18 -1.69 9.28 23.44
C TYR A 18 -1.90 10.02 22.11
N LEU A 19 -1.55 11.31 22.07
CA LEU A 19 -1.62 12.11 20.84
C LEU A 19 -0.65 11.59 19.77
N ILE A 20 0.58 11.21 20.15
CA ILE A 20 1.54 10.58 19.24
C ILE A 20 1.01 9.26 18.72
N CYS A 21 0.46 8.41 19.60
CA CYS A 21 -0.11 7.13 19.20
C CYS A 21 -1.23 7.31 18.17
N LEU A 22 -2.15 8.24 18.42
CA LEU A 22 -3.22 8.58 17.48
C LEU A 22 -2.67 9.12 16.16
N ALA A 23 -1.66 10.00 16.20
CA ALA A 23 -1.03 10.52 14.99
C ALA A 23 -0.37 9.42 14.16
N ILE A 24 0.37 8.50 14.79
CA ILE A 24 0.99 7.35 14.11
C ILE A 24 -0.10 6.46 13.50
N PHE A 25 -1.17 6.19 14.23
CA PHE A 25 -2.27 5.36 13.74
C PHE A 25 -2.93 5.98 12.49
N VAL A 26 -3.21 7.29 12.55
CA VAL A 26 -3.79 8.04 11.42
C VAL A 26 -2.84 8.04 10.22
N VAL A 27 -1.55 8.33 10.43
CA VAL A 27 -0.54 8.30 9.36
C VAL A 27 -0.41 6.90 8.75
N GLY A 28 -0.36 5.86 9.57
CA GLY A 28 -0.33 4.47 9.12
C GLY A 28 -1.55 4.11 8.28
N PHE A 29 -2.74 4.53 8.70
CA PHE A 29 -3.97 4.34 7.93
C PHE A 29 -3.89 5.02 6.55
N PHE A 30 -3.40 6.26 6.50
CA PHE A 30 -3.21 6.97 5.23
C PHE A 30 -2.18 6.29 4.34
N ILE A 31 -1.06 5.79 4.89
CA ILE A 31 -0.04 5.05 4.14
C ILE A 31 -0.67 3.82 3.47
N VAL A 32 -1.43 3.00 4.20
CA VAL A 32 -2.08 1.80 3.64
C VAL A 32 -3.05 2.18 2.51
N ARG A 33 -3.80 3.27 2.69
CA ARG A 33 -4.73 3.77 1.66
C ARG A 33 -3.99 4.22 0.40
N ILE A 34 -2.87 4.93 0.55
CA ILE A 34 -2.03 5.39 -0.56
C ILE A 34 -1.39 4.19 -1.28
N LEU A 35 -0.84 3.24 -0.52
CA LEU A 35 -0.27 2.02 -1.08
C LEU A 35 -1.30 1.26 -1.93
N ARG A 36 -2.54 1.13 -1.46
CA ARG A 36 -3.61 0.52 -2.25
C ARG A 36 -3.78 1.23 -3.59
N VAL A 37 -3.89 2.56 -3.60
CA VAL A 37 -4.07 3.33 -4.85
C VAL A 37 -2.87 3.16 -5.80
N ILE A 38 -1.65 3.18 -5.27
CA ILE A 38 -0.43 3.02 -6.08
C ILE A 38 -0.34 1.60 -6.66
N VAL A 39 -0.61 0.58 -5.85
CA VAL A 39 -0.56 -0.83 -6.25
C VAL A 39 -1.60 -1.09 -7.34
N PHE A 40 -2.85 -0.63 -7.18
CA PHE A 40 -3.87 -0.78 -8.23
C PHE A 40 -3.47 -0.10 -9.54
N LYS A 41 -2.96 1.14 -9.49
CA LYS A 41 -2.51 1.85 -10.70
C LYS A 41 -1.31 1.16 -11.38
N ARG A 42 -0.42 0.54 -10.60
CA ARG A 42 0.71 -0.22 -11.15
C ARG A 42 0.27 -1.56 -11.73
N LEU A 43 -0.65 -2.26 -11.06
CA LEU A 43 -1.20 -3.52 -11.52
C LEU A 43 -1.99 -3.35 -12.82
N GLU A 44 -2.76 -2.28 -12.97
CA GLU A 44 -3.48 -1.97 -14.21
C GLU A 44 -2.51 -1.80 -15.40
N LYS A 45 -1.46 -0.99 -15.21
CA LYS A 45 -0.40 -0.82 -16.23
C LYS A 45 0.39 -2.10 -16.50
N TRP A 46 0.58 -2.95 -15.50
CA TRP A 46 1.23 -4.25 -15.68
C TRP A 46 0.33 -5.20 -16.45
N ALA A 47 -0.96 -5.27 -16.11
CA ALA A 47 -1.94 -6.10 -16.78
C ALA A 47 -2.09 -5.74 -18.27
N GLU A 48 -2.13 -4.44 -18.61
CA GLU A 48 -2.12 -3.97 -20.01
C GLU A 48 -0.87 -4.41 -20.78
N LYS A 49 0.30 -4.45 -20.13
CA LYS A 49 1.54 -4.95 -20.76
C LYS A 49 1.59 -6.46 -20.86
N THR A 50 1.01 -7.15 -19.87
CA THR A 50 1.01 -8.60 -19.74
C THR A 50 0.03 -9.27 -20.69
N SER A 51 -1.13 -8.68 -21.01
CA SER A 51 -2.05 -9.25 -22.02
C SER A 51 -1.37 -9.38 -23.39
N ILE A 52 -0.71 -8.32 -23.86
CA ILE A 52 -0.01 -8.31 -25.15
C ILE A 52 1.11 -9.36 -25.17
N THR A 53 1.89 -9.46 -24.10
CA THR A 53 3.02 -10.41 -24.04
C THR A 53 2.57 -11.85 -23.79
N LEU A 54 1.51 -12.10 -23.01
CA LEU A 54 0.98 -13.45 -22.79
C LEU A 54 0.34 -14.01 -24.06
N ASP A 55 -0.44 -13.21 -24.79
CA ASP A 55 -1.06 -13.64 -26.05
C ASP A 55 0.02 -14.04 -27.06
N ASP A 56 1.06 -13.22 -27.24
CA ASP A 56 2.20 -13.54 -28.10
C ASP A 56 2.97 -14.79 -27.61
N PHE A 57 3.18 -14.94 -26.30
CA PHE A 57 3.88 -16.11 -25.73
C PHE A 57 3.09 -17.41 -25.94
N LEU A 58 1.78 -17.36 -25.72
CA LEU A 58 0.88 -18.49 -25.92
C LEU A 58 0.82 -18.85 -27.39
N LEU A 59 0.77 -17.87 -28.30
CA LEU A 59 0.77 -18.12 -29.74
C LEU A 59 2.08 -18.78 -30.20
N VAL A 60 3.24 -18.33 -29.70
CA VAL A 60 4.54 -18.95 -30.00
C VAL A 60 4.63 -20.39 -29.46
N ILE A 61 4.14 -20.64 -28.25
CA ILE A 61 4.14 -22.00 -27.68
C ILE A 61 3.20 -22.92 -28.46
N VAL A 62 2.00 -22.43 -28.80
CA VAL A 62 1.00 -23.18 -29.54
C VAL A 62 1.48 -23.49 -30.96
N GLU A 63 2.06 -22.52 -31.68
CA GLU A 63 2.70 -22.76 -32.99
C GLU A 63 3.81 -23.81 -32.90
N ARG A 64 4.71 -23.68 -31.91
CA ARG A 64 5.84 -24.62 -31.74
C ARG A 64 5.43 -26.01 -31.26
N THR A 65 4.27 -26.15 -30.63
CA THR A 65 3.80 -27.45 -30.11
C THR A 65 2.89 -28.18 -31.11
N LEU A 66 2.18 -27.44 -31.97
CA LEU A 66 1.26 -28.01 -32.97
C LEU A 66 1.89 -28.28 -34.33
N VAL A 67 3.01 -27.63 -34.67
CA VAL A 67 3.71 -27.87 -35.94
C VAL A 67 5.01 -28.65 -35.67
N PRO A 68 5.12 -29.93 -36.09
CA PRO A 68 6.37 -30.68 -36.05
C PRO A 68 7.40 -30.16 -37.07
#